data_AF-A0A819UI67-F1
#
_entry.id   AF-A0A819UI67-F1
#
_cell.length_a   1.000
_cell.length_b   1.000
_cell.length_c   1.000
_cell.angle_alpha   90.00
_cell.angle_beta   90.00
_cell.angle_gamma   90.00
#
_symmetry.space_group_name_H-M   'P 1'
#
loop_
_entity.id
_entity.type
_entity.pdbx_description
1 polymer ?
#
loop_
_entity_poly.entity_id
_entity_poly.type
_entity_poly.pdbx_seq_one_letter_code
_entity_poly.pdbx_strand_id
1 'polypeptide(L)'
;MHLLISCDEIINKQTTFDETYNDVRKSIESLHEKYQSSLELDSGVAELSALLSECDSLRDRLDFMASSYNTIDTQLRTRHSSITTTTTTTSPNTNSSLLLSPSVHNHTMKAMLQQTKDEFNHLVQTLRSSKQTIESKQQRLQALNKQLNDIEHEYELILITTNLRDIEEIIKDDQYEYKDECQRKRLTIQDIEPKQNRLQTISNEANELNDLQLASNAKRLISQFDHLCRELSIHLDENERRYQILQKFTNDCSSLQQSLQTIQNQLSPILDTYGDKEILEDKLKKLMVSCSIHDSLYLTTIVFVIFLSKDIKNTYRELTSALQDTEQMTSQVLTLVGQNGKQSIRREWERVQSKSHQINTTILKIEQQLQNCIADWLTYIKESEQLTNEVNDLESLLKMINTRIQNDGQTPVDTLRNMKNDLDLIESKLNSLNRFASDLSQRTQETDLLEHLQQLQTFIQRLKILLKDLLRKATDGQTKYS
;
A
#
# COMPACT_ATOMS: atom_id res chain seq x y z
N MET A 1 27.49 -72.88 -71.27
CA MET A 1 26.14 -72.28 -71.40
C MET A 1 25.54 -71.89 -70.06
N HIS A 2 25.28 -72.80 -69.10
CA HIS A 2 24.64 -72.42 -67.82
C HIS A 2 25.34 -71.30 -67.02
N LEU A 3 26.68 -71.24 -66.99
CA LEU A 3 27.41 -70.17 -66.30
C LEU A 3 27.37 -68.81 -67.02
N LEU A 4 27.24 -68.80 -68.36
CA LEU A 4 27.10 -67.55 -69.13
C LEU A 4 25.70 -66.97 -68.96
N ILE A 5 24.67 -67.82 -68.98
CA ILE A 5 23.27 -67.44 -68.69
C ILE A 5 23.14 -66.88 -67.27
N SER A 6 23.86 -67.45 -66.30
CA SER A 6 23.89 -66.95 -64.92
C SER A 6 24.63 -65.61 -64.77
N CYS A 7 25.61 -65.31 -65.62
CA CYS A 7 26.26 -64.00 -65.65
C CYS A 7 25.38 -62.94 -66.31
N ASP A 8 24.69 -63.25 -67.41
CA ASP A 8 23.74 -62.33 -68.07
C ASP A 8 22.56 -61.98 -67.15
N GLU A 9 22.04 -62.95 -66.38
CA GLU A 9 21.03 -62.67 -65.35
C GLU A 9 21.55 -61.75 -64.24
N ILE A 10 22.81 -61.87 -63.85
CA ILE A 10 23.43 -61.01 -62.84
C ILE A 10 23.66 -59.61 -63.40
N ILE A 11 24.12 -59.48 -64.65
CA ILE A 11 24.31 -58.19 -65.31
C ILE A 11 22.97 -57.45 -65.48
N ASN A 12 21.91 -58.16 -65.87
CA ASN A 12 20.56 -57.57 -65.96
C ASN A 12 20.01 -57.16 -64.58
N LYS A 13 20.27 -57.95 -63.52
CA LYS A 13 19.90 -57.60 -62.14
C LYS A 13 20.74 -56.44 -61.58
N GLN A 14 22.00 -56.31 -62.01
CA GLN A 14 22.89 -55.21 -61.67
C GLN A 14 22.42 -53.90 -62.31
N THR A 15 22.04 -53.92 -63.59
CA THR A 15 21.52 -52.72 -64.29
C THR A 15 20.21 -52.23 -63.68
N THR A 16 19.28 -53.13 -63.37
CA THR A 16 18.05 -52.76 -62.64
C THR A 16 18.33 -52.27 -61.22
N PHE A 17 19.35 -52.81 -60.55
CA PHE A 17 19.79 -52.30 -59.25
C PHE A 17 20.37 -50.88 -59.37
N ASP A 18 21.25 -50.63 -60.35
CA ASP A 18 21.90 -49.33 -60.55
C ASP A 18 20.89 -48.24 -60.92
N GLU A 19 19.86 -48.56 -61.71
CA GLU A 19 18.74 -47.65 -61.99
C GLU A 19 17.97 -47.31 -60.71
N THR A 20 17.58 -48.33 -59.93
CA THR A 20 16.82 -48.14 -58.68
C THR A 20 17.66 -47.39 -57.63
N TYR A 21 18.96 -47.67 -57.52
CA TYR A 21 19.89 -46.99 -56.64
C TYR A 21 20.06 -45.51 -57.01
N ASN A 22 20.16 -45.19 -58.31
CA ASN A 22 20.26 -43.82 -58.77
C ASN A 22 18.98 -43.02 -58.53
N ASP A 23 17.81 -43.65 -58.69
CA ASP A 23 16.52 -43.01 -58.39
C ASP A 23 16.34 -42.77 -56.89
N VAL A 24 16.71 -43.74 -56.05
CA VAL A 24 16.73 -43.58 -54.59
C VAL A 24 17.75 -42.51 -54.18
N ARG A 25 18.96 -42.51 -54.75
CA ARG A 25 19.99 -41.50 -54.48
C ARG A 25 19.52 -40.08 -54.84
N LYS A 26 18.94 -39.88 -56.03
CA LYS A 26 18.38 -38.58 -56.43
C LYS A 26 17.24 -38.15 -55.53
N SER A 27 16.38 -39.09 -55.13
CA SER A 27 15.30 -38.82 -54.17
C SER A 27 15.86 -38.38 -52.82
N ILE A 28 16.94 -39.02 -52.36
CA ILE A 28 17.62 -38.67 -51.11
C ILE A 28 18.31 -37.30 -51.19
N GLU A 29 19.03 -37.02 -52.27
CA GLU A 29 19.69 -35.72 -52.49
C GLU A 29 18.65 -34.58 -52.55
N SER A 30 17.54 -34.81 -53.27
CA SER A 30 16.41 -33.87 -53.33
C SER A 30 15.74 -33.65 -51.96
N LEU A 31 15.56 -34.71 -51.16
CA LEU A 31 14.99 -34.61 -49.82
C LEU A 31 15.94 -33.99 -48.82
N HIS A 32 17.24 -34.24 -48.95
CA HIS A 32 18.25 -33.57 -48.14
C HIS A 32 18.19 -32.06 -48.38
N GLU A 33 18.18 -31.60 -49.64
CA GLU A 33 17.99 -30.17 -49.96
C GLU A 33 16.65 -29.61 -49.46
N LYS A 34 15.55 -30.36 -49.65
CA LYS A 34 14.20 -29.96 -49.24
C LYS A 34 14.07 -29.81 -47.72
N TYR A 35 14.60 -30.74 -46.94
CA TYR A 35 14.44 -30.75 -45.46
C TYR A 35 15.57 -30.09 -44.69
N GLN A 36 16.63 -29.67 -45.36
CA GLN A 36 17.61 -28.73 -44.80
C GLN A 36 17.03 -27.31 -44.69
N SER A 37 15.90 -27.04 -45.38
CA SER A 37 15.28 -25.71 -45.48
C SER A 37 13.77 -25.65 -45.19
N SER A 38 13.06 -26.78 -45.03
CA SER A 38 11.59 -26.83 -44.91
C SER A 38 11.04 -27.08 -43.48
N LEU A 39 9.88 -26.48 -43.19
CA LEU A 39 9.06 -26.57 -41.96
C LEU A 39 8.20 -27.85 -41.86
N GLU A 40 8.09 -28.67 -42.91
CA GLU A 40 7.16 -29.81 -42.94
C GLU A 40 7.77 -31.08 -42.30
N LEU A 41 8.07 -31.01 -41.00
CA LEU A 41 8.75 -32.09 -40.26
C LEU A 41 7.95 -33.40 -40.26
N ASP A 42 6.62 -33.35 -40.16
CA ASP A 42 5.75 -34.53 -40.19
C ASP A 42 5.79 -35.27 -41.53
N SER A 43 5.76 -34.52 -42.65
CA SER A 43 5.89 -35.09 -43.99
C SER A 43 7.31 -35.63 -44.21
N GLY A 44 8.32 -34.94 -43.69
CA GLY A 44 9.72 -35.35 -43.80
C GLY A 44 10.06 -36.64 -43.07
N VAL A 45 9.55 -36.85 -41.85
CA VAL A 45 9.76 -38.11 -41.12
C VAL A 45 9.08 -39.27 -41.84
N ALA A 46 7.88 -39.07 -42.38
CA ALA A 46 7.15 -40.09 -43.13
C ALA A 46 7.87 -40.45 -44.45
N GLU A 47 8.28 -39.45 -45.24
CA GLU A 47 9.03 -39.62 -46.50
C GLU A 47 10.40 -40.30 -46.26
N LEU A 48 11.14 -39.89 -45.22
CA LEU A 48 12.41 -40.53 -44.85
C LEU A 48 12.22 -41.96 -44.34
N SER A 49 11.13 -42.24 -43.64
CA SER A 49 10.82 -43.60 -43.18
C SER A 49 10.48 -44.52 -44.35
N ALA A 50 9.74 -44.03 -45.34
CA ALA A 50 9.46 -44.77 -46.57
C ALA A 50 10.75 -45.07 -47.35
N LEU A 51 11.62 -44.07 -47.52
CA LEU A 51 12.90 -44.26 -48.22
C LEU A 51 13.88 -45.15 -47.46
N LEU A 52 13.94 -45.07 -46.12
CA LEU A 52 14.74 -46.00 -45.34
C LEU A 52 14.25 -47.44 -45.51
N SER A 53 12.93 -47.66 -45.61
CA SER A 53 12.37 -48.98 -45.91
C SER A 53 12.75 -49.47 -47.31
N GLU A 54 12.77 -48.58 -48.30
CA GLU A 54 13.19 -48.90 -49.67
C GLU A 54 14.70 -49.17 -49.76
N CYS A 55 15.51 -48.41 -49.02
CA CYS A 55 16.93 -48.64 -48.87
C CYS A 55 17.24 -49.98 -48.19
N ASP A 56 16.52 -50.36 -47.14
CA ASP A 56 16.73 -51.65 -46.47
C ASP A 56 16.41 -52.81 -47.46
N SER A 57 15.37 -52.68 -48.28
CA SER A 57 15.05 -53.63 -49.36
C SER A 57 16.14 -53.72 -50.45
N LEU A 58 16.69 -52.58 -50.87
CA LEU A 58 17.82 -52.54 -51.82
C LEU A 58 19.10 -53.14 -51.22
N ARG A 59 19.35 -52.94 -49.94
CA ARG A 59 20.48 -53.55 -49.22
C ARG A 59 20.41 -55.08 -49.29
N ASP A 60 19.23 -55.62 -49.00
CA ASP A 60 18.99 -57.07 -49.00
C ASP A 60 19.18 -57.65 -50.42
N ARG A 61 18.76 -56.91 -51.46
CA ARG A 61 19.05 -57.25 -52.87
C ARG A 61 20.54 -57.23 -53.20
N LEU A 62 21.29 -56.24 -52.71
CA LEU A 62 22.72 -56.14 -52.95
C LEU A 62 23.50 -57.26 -52.24
N ASP A 63 23.10 -57.62 -51.02
CA ASP A 63 23.63 -58.76 -50.28
C ASP A 63 23.34 -60.09 -51.00
N PHE A 64 22.13 -60.24 -51.57
CA PHE A 64 21.79 -61.36 -52.42
C PHE A 64 22.67 -61.44 -53.69
N MET A 65 22.91 -60.32 -54.38
CA MET A 65 23.80 -60.28 -55.54
C MET A 65 25.25 -60.62 -55.17
N ALA A 66 25.77 -60.05 -54.07
CA ALA A 66 27.13 -60.33 -53.59
C ALA A 66 27.33 -61.79 -53.20
N SER A 67 26.35 -62.41 -52.54
CA SER A 67 26.37 -63.85 -52.21
C SER A 67 26.30 -64.75 -53.45
N SER A 68 25.46 -64.37 -54.43
CA SER A 68 25.34 -65.07 -55.72
C SER A 68 26.65 -64.98 -56.51
N TYR A 69 27.28 -63.81 -56.52
CA TYR A 69 28.56 -63.58 -57.17
C TYR A 69 29.70 -64.38 -56.52
N ASN A 70 29.78 -64.39 -55.19
CA ASN A 70 30.74 -65.22 -54.46
C ASN A 70 30.55 -66.72 -54.75
N THR A 71 29.29 -67.17 -54.88
CA THR A 71 28.97 -68.56 -55.25
C THR A 71 29.50 -68.88 -56.66
N ILE A 72 29.31 -67.98 -57.62
CA ILE A 72 29.79 -68.15 -59.00
C ILE A 72 31.32 -68.07 -59.07
N ASP A 73 31.95 -67.12 -58.38
CA ASP A 73 33.42 -67.03 -58.30
C ASP A 73 34.02 -68.31 -57.71
N THR A 74 33.39 -68.85 -56.66
CA THR A 74 33.79 -70.14 -56.07
C THR A 74 33.66 -71.26 -57.09
N GLN A 75 32.51 -71.40 -57.76
CA GLN A 75 32.30 -72.42 -58.80
C GLN A 75 33.28 -72.29 -59.97
N LEU A 76 33.59 -71.06 -60.40
CA LEU A 76 34.57 -70.77 -61.45
C LEU A 76 35.99 -71.14 -61.02
N ARG A 77 36.40 -70.80 -59.79
CA ARG A 77 37.70 -71.22 -59.22
C ARG A 77 37.79 -72.74 -59.10
N THR A 78 36.74 -73.41 -58.62
CA THR A 78 36.69 -74.89 -58.54
C THR A 78 36.78 -75.53 -59.93
N ARG A 79 36.08 -74.98 -60.94
CA ARG A 79 36.21 -75.45 -62.33
C ARG A 79 37.59 -75.18 -62.92
N HIS A 80 38.18 -74.01 -62.70
CA HIS A 80 39.51 -73.71 -63.22
C HIS A 80 40.56 -74.63 -62.60
N SER A 81 40.55 -74.81 -61.27
CA SER A 81 41.44 -75.76 -60.59
C SER A 81 41.23 -77.22 -61.02
N SER A 82 40.01 -77.59 -61.43
CA SER A 82 39.71 -78.91 -62.03
C SER A 82 40.24 -79.06 -63.46
N ILE A 83 40.33 -77.97 -64.24
CA ILE A 83 40.84 -77.98 -65.62
C ILE A 83 42.38 -78.03 -65.61
N THR A 84 43.04 -77.27 -64.72
CA THR A 84 44.51 -77.25 -64.61
C THR A 84 45.10 -78.58 -64.13
N THR A 85 44.31 -79.43 -63.45
CA THR A 85 44.73 -80.77 -63.03
C THR A 85 44.62 -81.83 -64.13
N THR A 86 43.92 -81.55 -65.25
CA THR A 86 43.75 -82.48 -66.38
C THR A 86 44.66 -82.24 -67.58
N THR A 87 45.41 -81.14 -67.65
CA THR A 87 46.32 -80.82 -68.77
C THR A 87 47.79 -80.85 -68.35
N THR A 88 48.30 -82.04 -68.06
CA THR A 88 49.74 -82.37 -68.14
C THR A 88 49.88 -83.63 -68.98
N THR A 89 49.79 -83.49 -70.31
CA THR A 89 50.54 -84.31 -71.30
C THR A 89 50.28 -83.79 -72.72
N THR A 90 51.38 -83.62 -73.47
CA THR A 90 51.52 -83.44 -74.94
C THR A 90 51.32 -82.07 -75.61
N SER A 91 52.47 -81.39 -75.80
CA SER A 91 53.00 -80.59 -76.94
C SER A 91 52.26 -79.41 -77.60
N PRO A 92 53.03 -78.43 -78.16
CA PRO A 92 52.56 -77.08 -78.41
C PRO A 92 52.00 -76.91 -79.83
N ASN A 93 50.95 -76.11 -79.96
CA ASN A 93 50.65 -75.48 -81.24
C ASN A 93 50.15 -74.05 -81.02
N THR A 94 50.82 -73.15 -81.71
CA THR A 94 50.60 -71.71 -81.78
C THR A 94 49.23 -71.38 -82.39
N ASN A 95 48.33 -70.81 -81.59
CA ASN A 95 47.38 -69.76 -81.95
C ASN A 95 46.37 -69.62 -80.81
N SER A 96 46.50 -68.57 -80.01
CA SER A 96 45.43 -68.11 -79.13
C SER A 96 45.61 -66.61 -78.89
N SER A 97 45.00 -65.85 -79.79
CA SER A 97 44.59 -64.48 -79.54
C SER A 97 43.85 -64.38 -78.21
N LEU A 98 44.16 -63.31 -77.46
CA LEU A 98 43.22 -62.61 -76.58
C LEU A 98 42.38 -63.49 -75.64
N LEU A 99 43.03 -64.25 -74.75
CA LEU A 99 42.40 -64.59 -73.48
C LEU A 99 42.71 -63.45 -72.49
N LEU A 100 41.86 -62.42 -72.51
CA LEU A 100 41.69 -61.53 -71.37
C LEU A 100 41.50 -62.42 -70.13
N SER A 101 42.45 -62.35 -69.21
CA SER A 101 42.48 -63.13 -67.98
C SER A 101 41.16 -62.93 -67.21
N PRO A 102 40.31 -63.96 -67.07
CA PRO A 102 39.04 -63.87 -66.33
C PRO A 102 39.24 -63.42 -64.88
N SER A 103 40.47 -63.57 -64.36
CA SER A 103 40.93 -63.11 -63.05
C SER A 103 40.85 -61.60 -62.86
N VAL A 104 41.24 -60.79 -63.85
CA VAL A 104 41.34 -59.32 -63.68
C VAL A 104 39.95 -58.69 -63.72
N HIS A 105 39.10 -59.11 -64.67
CA HIS A 105 37.73 -58.64 -64.78
C HIS A 105 36.87 -58.98 -63.54
N ASN A 106 37.09 -60.17 -62.98
CA ASN A 106 36.39 -60.66 -61.79
C ASN A 106 36.84 -59.94 -60.49
N HIS A 107 38.12 -59.57 -60.38
CA HIS A 107 38.61 -58.73 -59.26
C HIS A 107 38.11 -57.29 -59.35
N THR A 108 38.07 -56.69 -60.54
CA THR A 108 37.54 -55.33 -60.74
C THR A 108 36.05 -55.26 -60.42
N MET A 109 35.25 -56.22 -60.89
CA MET A 109 33.80 -56.24 -60.64
C MET A 109 33.47 -56.47 -59.15
N LYS A 110 34.24 -57.34 -58.47
CA LYS A 110 34.14 -57.53 -57.02
C LYS A 110 34.50 -56.25 -56.24
N ALA A 111 35.53 -55.53 -56.66
CA ALA A 111 35.93 -54.26 -56.04
C ALA A 111 34.87 -53.17 -56.25
N MET A 112 34.29 -53.06 -57.44
CA MET A 112 33.19 -52.12 -57.73
C MET A 112 31.94 -52.44 -56.91
N LEU A 113 31.51 -53.70 -56.84
CA LEU A 113 30.38 -54.13 -56.00
C LEU A 113 30.59 -53.82 -54.51
N GLN A 114 31.81 -54.02 -54.00
CA GLN A 114 32.14 -53.69 -52.63
C GLN A 114 32.13 -52.17 -52.38
N GLN A 115 32.67 -51.38 -53.31
CA GLN A 115 32.62 -49.92 -53.24
C GLN A 115 31.18 -49.40 -53.24
N THR A 116 30.32 -49.90 -54.14
CA THR A 116 28.90 -49.56 -54.18
C THR A 116 28.18 -49.92 -52.88
N LYS A 117 28.52 -51.09 -52.29
CA LYS A 117 28.00 -51.49 -50.98
C LYS A 117 28.38 -50.51 -49.88
N ASP A 118 29.64 -50.09 -49.85
CA ASP A 118 30.16 -49.18 -48.82
C ASP A 118 29.57 -47.77 -48.97
N GLU A 119 29.46 -47.25 -50.20
CA GLU A 119 28.78 -45.98 -50.51
C GLU A 119 27.30 -46.01 -50.13
N PHE A 120 26.60 -47.11 -50.44
CA PHE A 120 25.19 -47.27 -50.07
C PHE A 120 25.00 -47.36 -48.55
N ASN A 121 25.85 -48.12 -47.84
CA ASN A 121 25.82 -48.17 -46.38
C ASN A 121 26.05 -46.78 -45.75
N HIS A 122 26.94 -45.98 -46.32
CA HIS A 122 27.18 -44.60 -45.87
C HIS A 122 25.97 -43.70 -46.09
N LEU A 123 25.27 -43.84 -47.23
CA LEU A 123 24.03 -43.12 -47.53
C LEU A 123 22.91 -43.48 -46.55
N VAL A 124 22.70 -44.78 -46.29
CA VAL A 124 21.71 -45.27 -45.32
C VAL A 124 22.01 -44.76 -43.92
N GLN A 125 23.28 -44.73 -43.52
CA GLN A 125 23.66 -44.18 -42.22
C GLN A 125 23.37 -42.69 -42.11
N THR A 126 23.68 -41.91 -43.17
CA THR A 126 23.38 -40.48 -43.25
C THR A 126 21.88 -40.21 -43.15
N LEU A 127 21.06 -41.01 -43.84
CA LEU A 127 19.60 -40.94 -43.76
C LEU A 127 19.06 -41.23 -42.36
N ARG A 128 19.58 -42.27 -41.70
CA ARG A 128 19.17 -42.60 -40.32
C ARG A 128 19.51 -41.45 -39.36
N SER A 129 20.70 -40.87 -39.48
CA SER A 129 21.10 -39.70 -38.69
C SER A 129 20.24 -38.46 -38.99
N SER A 130 19.87 -38.24 -40.25
CA SER A 130 18.96 -37.15 -40.65
C SER A 130 17.56 -37.34 -40.06
N LYS A 131 16.99 -38.55 -40.18
CA LYS A 131 15.69 -38.90 -39.58
C LYS A 131 15.68 -38.65 -38.07
N GLN A 132 16.69 -39.16 -37.35
CA GLN A 132 16.80 -38.96 -35.91
C GLN A 132 16.89 -37.47 -35.53
N THR A 133 17.58 -36.67 -36.34
CA THR A 133 17.67 -35.21 -36.14
C THR A 133 16.31 -34.53 -36.32
N ILE A 134 15.56 -34.91 -37.35
CA ILE A 134 14.22 -34.37 -37.62
C ILE A 134 13.23 -34.77 -36.53
N GLU A 135 13.24 -36.03 -36.09
CA GLU A 135 12.39 -36.52 -34.98
C GLU A 135 12.69 -35.77 -33.67
N SER A 136 13.97 -35.53 -33.38
CA SER A 136 14.39 -34.74 -32.20
C SER A 136 13.89 -33.29 -32.28
N LYS A 137 14.02 -32.64 -33.45
CA LYS A 137 13.49 -31.28 -33.67
C LYS A 137 11.97 -31.24 -33.50
N GLN A 138 11.25 -32.23 -34.03
CA GLN A 138 9.80 -32.33 -33.93
C GLN A 138 9.33 -32.48 -32.47
N GLN A 139 9.96 -33.37 -31.69
CA GLN A 139 9.65 -33.53 -30.27
C GLN A 139 9.89 -32.23 -29.49
N ARG A 140 10.98 -31.51 -29.81
CA ARG A 140 11.29 -30.23 -29.19
C ARG A 140 10.25 -29.15 -29.52
N LEU A 141 9.81 -29.04 -30.78
CA LEU A 141 8.74 -28.11 -31.17
C LEU A 141 7.41 -28.44 -30.50
N GLN A 142 7.04 -29.71 -30.38
CA GLN A 142 5.84 -30.12 -29.65
C GLN A 142 5.89 -29.70 -28.18
N ALA A 143 7.05 -29.86 -27.53
CA ALA A 143 7.25 -29.42 -26.16
C ALA A 143 7.13 -27.90 -26.00
N LEU A 144 7.74 -27.13 -26.91
CA LEU A 144 7.65 -25.66 -26.90
C LEU A 144 6.22 -25.17 -27.15
N ASN A 145 5.49 -25.78 -28.08
CA ASN A 145 4.11 -25.42 -28.38
C ASN A 145 3.18 -25.70 -27.18
N LYS A 146 3.40 -26.81 -26.47
CA LYS A 146 2.69 -27.08 -25.21
C LYS A 146 2.97 -26.00 -24.16
N GLN A 147 4.24 -25.64 -23.96
CA GLN A 147 4.61 -24.59 -23.00
C GLN A 147 4.00 -23.23 -23.36
N LEU A 148 3.92 -22.90 -24.65
CA LEU A 148 3.26 -21.68 -25.11
C LEU A 148 1.78 -21.69 -24.75
N ASN A 149 1.06 -22.78 -25.03
CA ASN A 149 -0.36 -22.91 -24.71
C ASN A 149 -0.62 -22.84 -23.20
N ASP A 150 0.25 -23.44 -22.38
CA ASP A 150 0.14 -23.36 -20.91
C ASP A 150 0.26 -21.90 -20.43
N ILE A 151 1.20 -21.13 -20.98
CA ILE A 151 1.39 -19.71 -20.64
C ILE A 151 0.23 -18.85 -21.19
N GLU A 152 -0.30 -19.15 -22.37
CA GLU A 152 -1.47 -18.46 -22.93
C GLU A 152 -2.71 -18.66 -22.06
N HIS A 153 -2.90 -19.87 -21.53
CA HIS A 153 -3.98 -20.14 -20.56
C HIS A 153 -3.79 -19.38 -19.25
N GLU A 154 -2.56 -19.32 -18.71
CA GLU A 154 -2.25 -18.51 -17.54
C GLU A 154 -2.52 -17.01 -17.77
N TYR A 155 -2.21 -16.50 -18.97
CA TYR A 155 -2.52 -15.11 -19.34
C TYR A 155 -4.02 -14.83 -19.32
N GLU A 156 -4.84 -15.73 -19.86
CA GLU A 156 -6.31 -15.62 -19.81
C GLU A 156 -6.84 -15.61 -18.38
N LEU A 157 -6.29 -16.48 -17.51
CA LEU A 157 -6.65 -16.50 -16.10
C LEU A 157 -6.33 -15.17 -15.41
N ILE A 158 -5.14 -14.61 -15.66
CA ILE A 158 -4.75 -13.31 -15.13
C ILE A 158 -5.73 -12.23 -15.61
N LEU A 159 -6.09 -12.19 -16.90
CA LEU A 159 -7.05 -11.21 -17.41
C LEU A 159 -8.40 -11.27 -16.68
N ILE A 160 -8.89 -12.48 -16.38
CA ILE A 160 -10.15 -12.68 -15.66
C ILE A 160 -10.03 -12.23 -14.20
N THR A 161 -8.95 -12.62 -13.51
CA THR A 161 -8.80 -12.33 -12.07
C THR A 161 -8.47 -10.89 -11.77
N THR A 162 -7.77 -10.20 -12.67
CA THR A 162 -7.27 -8.84 -12.42
C THR A 162 -8.29 -7.75 -12.77
N ASN A 163 -9.41 -8.15 -13.40
CA ASN A 163 -10.57 -7.33 -13.77
C ASN A 163 -10.26 -5.83 -13.96
N LEU A 164 -9.53 -5.51 -15.03
CA LEU A 164 -9.07 -4.14 -15.32
C LEU A 164 -10.15 -3.25 -15.96
N ARG A 165 -11.30 -3.80 -16.34
CA ARG A 165 -12.26 -3.09 -17.19
C ARG A 165 -13.12 -2.07 -16.47
N ASP A 166 -13.24 -2.14 -15.15
CA ASP A 166 -14.15 -1.26 -14.39
C ASP A 166 -13.42 -0.50 -13.28
N ILE A 167 -12.65 0.52 -13.69
CA ILE A 167 -11.95 1.47 -12.80
C ILE A 167 -12.96 2.24 -11.93
N GLU A 168 -14.17 2.45 -12.43
CA GLU A 168 -15.25 3.14 -11.73
C GLU A 168 -16.04 2.22 -10.77
N GLU A 169 -16.00 0.89 -10.95
CA GLU A 169 -16.90 -0.02 -10.23
C GLU A 169 -16.31 -0.57 -8.92
N ILE A 170 -15.03 -0.30 -8.61
CA ILE A 170 -14.50 -0.64 -7.28
C ILE A 170 -13.69 0.49 -6.68
N ILE A 171 -14.31 1.68 -6.57
CA ILE A 171 -13.87 2.65 -5.57
C ILE A 171 -13.96 1.96 -4.21
N LYS A 172 -12.80 1.77 -3.56
CA LYS A 172 -12.70 1.08 -2.28
C LYS A 172 -13.29 1.91 -1.15
N ASP A 173 -13.78 1.24 -0.11
CA ASP A 173 -14.42 1.92 1.02
C ASP A 173 -13.40 2.46 2.03
N ASP A 174 -12.19 1.89 2.11
CA ASP A 174 -11.18 2.33 3.06
C ASP A 174 -9.72 2.20 2.58
N GLN A 175 -8.80 2.69 3.41
CA GLN A 175 -7.36 2.63 3.16
C GLN A 175 -6.78 1.21 3.15
N TYR A 176 -7.38 0.26 3.88
CA TYR A 176 -6.88 -1.11 3.97
C TYR A 176 -7.19 -1.87 2.71
N GLU A 177 -8.39 -1.68 2.15
CA GLU A 177 -8.78 -2.21 0.86
C GLU A 177 -7.87 -1.69 -0.27
N TYR A 178 -7.52 -0.39 -0.27
CA TYR A 178 -6.55 0.15 -1.22
C TYR A 178 -5.15 -0.46 -1.04
N LYS A 179 -4.70 -0.66 0.21
CA LYS A 179 -3.41 -1.29 0.52
C LYS A 179 -3.35 -2.74 0.02
N ASP A 180 -4.39 -3.52 0.28
CA ASP A 180 -4.48 -4.91 -0.16
C ASP A 180 -4.52 -5.02 -1.69
N GLU A 181 -5.25 -4.11 -2.34
CA GLU A 181 -5.30 -4.01 -3.80
C GLU A 181 -3.93 -3.67 -4.41
N CYS A 182 -3.19 -2.72 -3.83
CA CYS A 182 -1.83 -2.41 -4.24
C CYS A 182 -0.92 -3.64 -4.12
N GLN A 183 -1.03 -4.38 -3.02
CA GLN A 183 -0.23 -5.59 -2.81
C GLN A 183 -0.57 -6.68 -3.85
N ARG A 184 -1.86 -6.90 -4.14
CA ARG A 184 -2.30 -7.84 -5.19
C ARG A 184 -1.73 -7.49 -6.56
N LYS A 185 -1.79 -6.21 -6.95
CA LYS A 185 -1.26 -5.73 -8.25
C LYS A 185 0.26 -5.87 -8.33
N ARG A 186 1.00 -5.55 -7.26
CA ARG A 186 2.46 -5.76 -7.19
C ARG A 186 2.83 -7.23 -7.37
N LEU A 187 2.14 -8.13 -6.67
CA LEU A 187 2.37 -9.57 -6.80
C LEU A 187 2.07 -10.07 -8.21
N THR A 188 1.00 -9.56 -8.84
CA THR A 188 0.64 -9.91 -10.23
C THR A 188 1.71 -9.47 -11.21
N ILE A 189 2.21 -8.22 -11.10
CA ILE A 189 3.30 -7.72 -11.94
C ILE A 189 4.57 -8.56 -11.75
N GLN A 190 4.91 -8.90 -10.51
CA GLN A 190 6.07 -9.74 -10.19
C GLN A 190 5.94 -11.17 -10.76
N ASP A 191 4.71 -11.70 -10.83
CA ASP A 191 4.43 -13.03 -11.37
C ASP A 191 4.41 -13.06 -12.92
N ILE A 192 4.28 -11.91 -13.58
CA ILE A 192 4.34 -11.80 -15.05
C ILE A 192 5.78 -11.89 -15.57
N GLU A 193 6.75 -11.27 -14.89
CA GLU A 193 8.17 -11.26 -15.30
C GLU A 193 8.75 -12.65 -15.64
N PRO A 194 8.61 -13.70 -14.80
CA PRO A 194 9.12 -15.02 -15.14
C PRO A 194 8.41 -15.65 -16.35
N LYS A 195 7.14 -15.31 -16.60
CA LYS A 195 6.38 -15.80 -17.78
C LYS A 195 6.90 -15.15 -19.06
N GLN A 196 7.19 -13.85 -19.03
CA GLN A 196 7.81 -13.15 -20.16
C GLN A 196 9.20 -13.71 -20.49
N ASN A 197 10.01 -14.02 -19.47
CA ASN A 197 11.30 -14.67 -19.67
C ASN A 197 11.16 -16.06 -20.33
N ARG A 198 10.20 -16.88 -19.88
CA ARG A 198 9.90 -18.17 -20.52
C ARG A 198 9.46 -18.01 -21.98
N LEU A 199 8.63 -17.02 -22.28
CA LEU A 199 8.22 -16.73 -23.66
C LEU A 199 9.38 -16.25 -24.53
N GLN A 200 10.33 -15.50 -23.96
CA GLN A 200 11.54 -15.10 -24.68
C GLN A 200 12.40 -16.32 -25.03
N THR A 201 12.53 -17.27 -24.09
CA THR A 201 13.18 -18.56 -24.35
C THR A 201 12.47 -19.34 -25.46
N ILE A 202 11.14 -19.47 -25.39
CA ILE A 202 10.34 -20.15 -26.43
C ILE A 202 10.54 -19.48 -27.80
N SER A 203 10.51 -18.15 -27.88
CA SER A 203 10.75 -17.40 -29.10
C SER A 203 12.15 -17.67 -29.66
N ASN A 204 13.19 -17.63 -28.83
CA ASN A 204 14.57 -17.86 -29.26
C ASN A 204 14.76 -19.29 -29.76
N GLU A 205 14.28 -20.29 -29.03
CA GLU A 205 14.37 -21.69 -29.44
C GLU A 205 13.54 -22.00 -30.69
N ALA A 206 12.36 -21.38 -30.85
CA ALA A 206 11.57 -21.50 -32.06
C ALA A 206 12.30 -20.93 -33.29
N ASN A 207 13.01 -19.80 -33.15
CA ASN A 207 13.86 -19.25 -34.22
C ASN A 207 15.03 -20.18 -34.55
N GLU A 208 15.68 -20.79 -33.56
CA GLU A 208 16.75 -21.79 -33.77
C GLU A 208 16.24 -23.03 -34.53
N LEU A 209 14.97 -23.39 -34.32
CA LEU A 209 14.30 -24.51 -34.98
C LEU A 209 13.63 -24.12 -36.32
N ASN A 210 13.75 -22.87 -36.76
CA ASN A 210 13.11 -22.30 -37.96
C ASN A 210 11.56 -22.31 -37.93
N ASP A 211 10.92 -22.36 -36.77
CA ASP A 211 9.47 -22.21 -36.63
C ASP A 211 9.10 -20.74 -36.38
N LEU A 212 8.94 -20.00 -37.48
CA LEU A 212 8.61 -18.57 -37.46
C LEU A 212 7.23 -18.28 -36.86
N GLN A 213 6.28 -19.21 -36.97
CA GLN A 213 4.93 -19.01 -36.45
C GLN A 213 4.92 -19.10 -34.92
N LEU A 214 5.58 -20.12 -34.36
CA LEU A 214 5.72 -20.27 -32.92
C LEU A 214 6.49 -19.10 -32.31
N ALA A 215 7.59 -18.67 -32.97
CA ALA A 215 8.35 -17.50 -32.54
C ALA A 215 7.51 -16.20 -32.57
N SER A 216 6.69 -16.02 -33.60
CA SER A 216 5.79 -14.87 -33.72
C SER A 216 4.72 -14.86 -32.64
N ASN A 217 4.10 -16.02 -32.36
CA ASN A 217 3.08 -16.15 -31.31
C ASN A 217 3.65 -15.85 -29.92
N ALA A 218 4.86 -16.34 -29.62
CA ALA A 218 5.53 -16.03 -28.36
C ALA A 218 5.80 -14.52 -28.21
N LYS A 219 6.30 -13.85 -29.27
CA LYS A 219 6.50 -12.39 -29.28
C LYS A 219 5.20 -11.59 -29.12
N ARG A 220 4.11 -12.05 -29.73
CA ARG A 220 2.77 -11.46 -29.54
C ARG A 220 2.36 -11.52 -28.08
N LEU A 221 2.51 -12.67 -27.43
CA LEU A 221 2.12 -12.86 -26.03
C LEU A 221 3.01 -12.05 -25.07
N ILE A 222 4.32 -11.93 -25.35
CA ILE A 222 5.22 -11.00 -24.61
C ILE A 222 4.67 -9.58 -24.67
N SER A 223 4.30 -9.11 -25.87
CA SER A 223 3.77 -7.75 -26.07
C SER A 223 2.45 -7.52 -25.32
N GLN A 224 1.61 -8.57 -25.21
CA GLN A 224 0.36 -8.54 -24.45
C GLN A 224 0.63 -8.45 -22.93
N PHE A 225 1.59 -9.22 -22.41
CA PHE A 225 2.04 -9.09 -21.03
C PHE A 225 2.65 -7.71 -20.74
N ASP A 226 3.43 -7.13 -21.66
CA ASP A 226 3.99 -5.78 -21.52
C ASP A 226 2.90 -4.71 -21.46
N HIS A 227 1.83 -4.88 -22.25
CA HIS A 227 0.66 -4.01 -22.17
C HIS A 227 -0.02 -4.12 -20.81
N LEU A 228 -0.29 -5.36 -20.37
CA LEU A 228 -0.92 -5.65 -19.09
C LEU A 228 -0.12 -5.10 -17.89
N CYS A 229 1.21 -5.29 -17.88
CA CYS A 229 2.09 -4.74 -16.86
C CYS A 229 2.03 -3.21 -16.79
N ARG A 230 1.96 -2.53 -17.95
CA ARG A 230 1.83 -1.08 -18.01
C ARG A 230 0.49 -0.60 -17.44
N GLU A 231 -0.61 -1.23 -17.82
CA GLU A 231 -1.94 -0.92 -17.26
C GLU A 231 -1.97 -1.17 -15.75
N LEU A 232 -1.45 -2.31 -15.28
CA LEU A 232 -1.37 -2.62 -13.86
C LEU A 232 -0.52 -1.61 -13.08
N SER A 233 0.58 -1.14 -13.66
CA SER A 233 1.45 -0.14 -13.03
C SER A 233 0.75 1.21 -12.90
N ILE A 234 0.06 1.67 -13.95
CA ILE A 234 -0.74 2.91 -13.90
C ILE A 234 -1.80 2.81 -12.79
N HIS A 235 -2.47 1.67 -12.71
CA HIS A 235 -3.46 1.41 -11.68
C HIS A 235 -2.90 1.29 -10.27
N LEU A 236 -1.71 0.73 -10.14
CA LEU A 236 -0.99 0.63 -8.88
C LEU A 236 -0.62 2.02 -8.37
N ASP A 237 -0.06 2.87 -9.23
CA ASP A 237 0.34 4.24 -8.88
C ASP A 237 -0.87 5.07 -8.43
N GLU A 238 -2.00 4.96 -9.13
CA GLU A 238 -3.24 5.64 -8.76
C GLU A 238 -3.81 5.14 -7.42
N ASN A 239 -3.81 3.82 -7.19
CA ASN A 239 -4.25 3.25 -5.91
C ASN A 239 -3.32 3.64 -4.76
N GLU A 240 -2.01 3.70 -4.99
CA GLU A 240 -1.02 4.12 -4.00
C GLU A 240 -1.17 5.60 -3.63
N ARG A 241 -1.44 6.46 -4.62
CA ARG A 241 -1.81 7.86 -4.40
C ARG A 241 -3.08 7.97 -3.55
N ARG A 242 -4.14 7.21 -3.86
CA ARG A 242 -5.39 7.21 -3.06
C ARG A 242 -5.17 6.74 -1.64
N TYR A 243 -4.41 5.65 -1.46
CA TYR A 243 -4.00 5.14 -0.17
C TYR A 243 -3.28 6.20 0.67
N GLN A 244 -2.28 6.89 0.09
CA GLN A 244 -1.52 7.94 0.78
C GLN A 244 -2.41 9.10 1.25
N ILE A 245 -3.36 9.53 0.41
CA ILE A 245 -4.32 10.59 0.77
C ILE A 245 -5.21 10.13 1.94
N LEU A 246 -5.77 8.92 1.88
CA LEU A 246 -6.59 8.37 2.95
C LEU A 246 -5.82 8.18 4.27
N GLN A 247 -4.58 7.71 4.17
CA GLN A 247 -3.69 7.51 5.31
C GLN A 247 -3.37 8.84 5.98
N LYS A 248 -3.04 9.87 5.18
CA LYS A 248 -2.81 11.22 5.70
C LYS A 248 -4.05 11.76 6.41
N PHE A 249 -5.25 11.64 5.81
CA PHE A 249 -6.49 12.07 6.46
C PHE A 249 -6.73 11.37 7.81
N THR A 250 -6.51 10.06 7.85
CA THR A 250 -6.68 9.27 9.08
C THR A 250 -5.70 9.70 10.18
N ASN A 251 -4.45 9.95 9.80
CA ASN A 251 -3.42 10.44 10.71
C ASN A 251 -3.74 11.85 11.23
N ASP A 252 -4.19 12.75 10.34
CA ASP A 252 -4.56 14.12 10.68
C ASP A 252 -5.76 14.13 11.66
N CYS A 253 -6.79 13.33 11.39
CA CYS A 253 -7.93 13.16 12.32
C CYS A 253 -7.48 12.61 13.68
N SER A 254 -6.60 11.61 13.70
CA SER A 254 -6.11 11.02 14.95
C SER A 254 -5.30 12.04 15.78
N SER A 255 -4.43 12.79 15.12
CA SER A 255 -3.64 13.87 15.73
C SER A 255 -4.52 14.98 16.29
N LEU A 256 -5.55 15.39 15.53
CA LEU A 256 -6.55 16.36 15.99
C LEU A 256 -7.32 15.85 17.21
N GLN A 257 -7.77 14.59 17.21
CA GLN A 257 -8.48 14.01 18.36
C GLN A 257 -7.61 13.99 19.63
N GLN A 258 -6.31 13.65 19.49
CA GLN A 258 -5.36 13.68 20.60
C GLN A 258 -5.09 15.10 21.10
N SER A 259 -4.98 16.08 20.20
CA SER A 259 -4.82 17.49 20.54
C SER A 259 -6.04 18.03 21.29
N LEU A 260 -7.25 17.74 20.79
CA LEU A 260 -8.50 18.08 21.47
C LEU A 260 -8.62 17.43 22.85
N GLN A 261 -8.21 16.16 23.00
CA GLN A 261 -8.18 15.50 24.30
C GLN A 261 -7.19 16.18 25.26
N THR A 262 -6.03 16.60 24.76
CA THR A 262 -5.03 17.32 25.57
C THR A 262 -5.59 18.63 26.08
N ILE A 263 -6.26 19.42 25.22
CA ILE A 263 -6.95 20.65 25.61
C ILE A 263 -8.03 20.36 26.66
N GLN A 264 -8.85 19.33 26.44
CA GLN A 264 -9.89 18.95 27.40
C GLN A 264 -9.30 18.59 28.78
N ASN A 265 -8.19 17.86 28.82
CA ASN A 265 -7.49 17.52 30.06
C ASN A 265 -6.91 18.76 30.74
N GLN A 266 -6.41 19.73 29.97
CA GLN A 266 -5.90 21.01 30.48
C GLN A 266 -7.01 21.94 31.00
N LEU A 267 -8.23 21.84 30.45
CA LEU A 267 -9.40 22.58 30.94
C LEU A 267 -9.99 21.97 32.20
N SER A 268 -9.81 20.66 32.44
CA SER A 268 -10.30 19.95 33.63
C SER A 268 -10.00 20.64 34.97
N PRO A 269 -8.77 21.12 35.25
CA PRO A 269 -8.46 21.81 36.51
C PRO A 269 -8.96 23.27 36.58
N ILE A 270 -9.48 23.84 35.48
CA ILE A 270 -9.96 25.23 35.40
C ILE A 270 -11.50 25.27 35.47
N LEU A 271 -12.16 24.11 35.47
CA LEU A 271 -13.61 23.97 35.47
C LEU A 271 -14.29 24.44 36.78
N ASP A 272 -13.56 24.52 37.88
CA ASP A 272 -14.11 24.98 39.15
C ASP A 272 -13.83 26.47 39.43
N THR A 273 -14.81 27.13 40.05
CA THR A 273 -14.74 28.52 40.52
C THR A 273 -14.17 28.60 41.93
N TYR A 274 -13.30 27.66 42.33
CA TYR A 274 -12.76 27.61 43.69
C TYR A 274 -11.57 28.54 43.91
N GLY A 275 -11.47 29.06 45.12
CA GLY A 275 -10.38 29.90 45.60
C GLY A 275 -10.74 31.38 45.72
N ASP A 276 -9.79 32.12 46.29
CA ASP A 276 -9.86 33.56 46.45
C ASP A 276 -9.84 34.31 45.10
N LYS A 277 -9.99 35.63 45.18
CA LYS A 277 -9.96 36.51 44.00
C LYS A 277 -8.69 36.33 43.17
N GLU A 278 -7.51 36.19 43.78
CA GLU A 278 -6.24 36.08 43.05
C GLU A 278 -6.14 34.76 42.29
N ILE A 279 -6.59 33.66 42.89
CA ILE A 279 -6.68 32.34 42.27
C ILE A 279 -7.69 32.36 41.11
N LEU A 280 -8.85 33.01 41.29
CA LEU A 280 -9.85 33.14 40.24
C LEU A 280 -9.38 34.04 39.10
N GLU A 281 -8.68 35.13 39.40
CA GLU A 281 -8.05 35.99 38.39
C GLU A 281 -6.93 35.24 37.65
N ASP A 282 -6.13 34.39 38.32
CA ASP A 282 -5.14 33.54 37.68
C ASP A 282 -5.79 32.45 36.80
N LYS A 283 -6.89 31.84 37.24
CA LYS A 283 -7.69 30.91 36.44
C LYS A 283 -8.32 31.60 35.23
N LEU A 284 -8.94 32.77 35.41
CA LEU A 284 -9.52 33.56 34.32
C LEU A 284 -8.42 34.01 33.36
N LYS A 285 -7.25 34.40 33.87
CA LYS A 285 -6.08 34.71 33.06
C LYS A 285 -5.68 33.49 32.25
N LYS A 286 -5.49 32.31 32.86
CA LYS A 286 -5.19 31.04 32.18
C LYS A 286 -6.26 30.64 31.15
N LEU A 287 -7.53 31.00 31.36
CA LEU A 287 -8.65 30.69 30.46
C LEU A 287 -8.80 31.69 29.31
N MET A 288 -8.70 33.00 29.55
CA MET A 288 -8.65 34.03 28.49
C MET A 288 -7.41 33.85 27.60
N VAL A 289 -6.35 33.30 28.18
CA VAL A 289 -5.14 32.80 27.50
C VAL A 289 -5.47 31.62 26.55
N SER A 290 -6.54 30.85 26.77
CA SER A 290 -6.99 29.76 25.89
C SER A 290 -7.96 30.20 24.77
N CYS A 291 -8.64 31.35 24.90
CA CYS A 291 -9.78 31.72 24.05
C CYS A 291 -9.57 32.87 23.04
N SER A 292 -8.40 33.52 23.03
CA SER A 292 -8.17 34.70 22.18
C SER A 292 -7.82 34.38 20.70
N ILE A 293 -8.64 33.60 19.99
CA ILE A 293 -8.76 33.62 18.52
C ILE A 293 -10.20 33.22 18.16
N HIS A 294 -11.12 34.17 18.24
CA HIS A 294 -12.43 34.10 17.58
C HIS A 294 -12.51 35.10 16.41
N ASP A 295 -11.40 35.33 15.70
CA ASP A 295 -11.37 36.18 14.51
C ASP A 295 -11.41 35.34 13.22
N SER A 296 -12.62 34.86 12.91
CA SER A 296 -13.05 34.55 11.54
C SER A 296 -14.55 34.24 11.53
N LEU A 297 -15.36 35.20 11.98
CA LEU A 297 -16.71 35.51 11.47
C LEU A 297 -17.39 36.47 12.45
N TYR A 298 -17.55 37.70 11.97
CA TYR A 298 -18.27 38.85 12.55
C TYR A 298 -17.46 39.91 13.32
N LEU A 299 -17.51 41.11 12.72
CA LEU A 299 -16.95 42.38 13.11
C LEU A 299 -17.38 42.88 14.50
N THR A 300 -16.44 43.66 15.06
CA THR A 300 -16.59 44.83 15.95
C THR A 300 -16.75 44.64 17.47
N THR A 301 -15.75 45.19 18.16
CA THR A 301 -15.72 45.71 19.53
C THR A 301 -15.33 44.72 20.64
N ILE A 302 -14.05 44.68 21.01
CA ILE A 302 -13.48 45.31 22.22
C ILE A 302 -12.00 44.90 22.35
N VAL A 303 -11.17 45.91 22.57
CA VAL A 303 -9.74 45.87 22.90
C VAL A 303 -9.51 45.24 24.28
N PHE A 304 -8.56 44.31 24.45
CA PHE A 304 -7.48 44.40 25.45
C PHE A 304 -6.43 43.27 25.36
N VAL A 305 -5.27 43.56 25.94
CA VAL A 305 -3.92 43.12 25.58
C VAL A 305 -3.39 41.97 26.46
N ILE A 306 -2.93 40.91 25.78
CA ILE A 306 -1.68 40.12 25.92
C ILE A 306 -1.10 39.90 27.34
N PHE A 307 -1.07 38.63 27.78
CA PHE A 307 0.18 37.92 28.15
C PHE A 307 -0.10 36.40 28.22
N LEU A 308 0.54 35.64 27.35
CA LEU A 308 0.35 34.19 27.15
C LEU A 308 1.65 33.43 27.45
N SER A 309 1.53 32.21 27.96
CA SER A 309 2.52 31.17 27.65
C SER A 309 2.50 30.96 26.14
N LYS A 310 3.64 31.16 25.47
CA LYS A 310 3.83 31.04 24.02
C LYS A 310 3.28 29.71 23.46
N ASP A 311 3.25 28.67 24.29
CA ASP A 311 2.99 27.30 23.87
C ASP A 311 1.49 27.06 23.57
N ILE A 312 0.58 27.60 24.39
CA ILE A 312 -0.88 27.35 24.24
C ILE A 312 -1.46 28.12 23.04
N LYS A 313 -0.97 29.35 22.79
CA LYS A 313 -1.39 30.15 21.62
C LYS A 313 -1.02 29.46 20.31
N ASN A 314 0.16 28.85 20.29
CA ASN A 314 0.64 28.11 19.14
C ASN A 314 -0.20 26.85 18.94
N THR A 315 -0.46 26.07 20.00
CA THR A 315 -1.27 24.85 19.92
C THR A 315 -2.68 25.10 19.38
N TYR A 316 -3.37 26.17 19.82
CA TYR A 316 -4.74 26.45 19.33
C TYR A 316 -4.74 27.02 17.89
N ARG A 317 -3.76 27.85 17.52
CA ARG A 317 -3.61 28.33 16.14
C ARG A 317 -3.27 27.19 15.18
N GLU A 318 -2.37 26.31 15.59
CA GLU A 318 -2.02 25.09 14.86
C GLU A 318 -3.24 24.18 14.72
N LEU A 319 -4.07 24.05 15.77
CA LEU A 319 -5.31 23.30 15.73
C LEU A 319 -6.33 23.89 14.75
N THR A 320 -6.54 25.21 14.75
CA THR A 320 -7.48 25.86 13.81
C THR A 320 -7.03 25.71 12.37
N SER A 321 -5.73 25.89 12.10
CA SER A 321 -5.15 25.64 10.77
C SER A 321 -5.33 24.18 10.36
N ALA A 322 -5.00 23.24 11.25
CA ALA A 322 -5.13 21.81 10.98
C ALA A 322 -6.59 21.37 10.77
N LEU A 323 -7.55 21.97 11.48
CA LEU A 323 -8.98 21.75 11.25
C LEU A 323 -9.40 22.22 9.85
N GLN A 324 -8.96 23.40 9.43
CA GLN A 324 -9.28 23.94 8.10
C GLN A 324 -8.65 23.12 6.97
N ASP A 325 -7.40 22.69 7.14
CA ASP A 325 -6.72 21.80 6.20
C ASP A 325 -7.42 20.43 6.11
N THR A 326 -7.84 19.88 7.25
CA THR A 326 -8.55 18.59 7.31
C THR A 326 -9.95 18.70 6.71
N GLU A 327 -10.64 19.84 6.84
CA GLU A 327 -11.93 20.10 6.20
C GLU A 327 -11.82 20.12 4.66
N GLN A 328 -10.81 20.82 4.13
CA GLN A 328 -10.53 20.81 2.70
C GLN A 328 -10.16 19.40 2.21
N MET A 329 -9.36 18.70 3.00
CA MET A 329 -8.95 17.32 2.71
C MET A 329 -10.15 16.37 2.75
N THR A 330 -11.11 16.55 3.65
CA THR A 330 -12.35 15.76 3.71
C THR A 330 -13.09 15.80 2.38
N SER A 331 -13.22 16.99 1.79
CA SER A 331 -13.87 17.14 0.47
C SER A 331 -13.13 16.38 -0.62
N GLN A 332 -11.80 16.39 -0.59
CA GLN A 332 -10.99 15.63 -1.53
C GLN A 332 -11.16 14.12 -1.31
N VAL A 333 -11.04 13.65 -0.08
CA VAL A 333 -11.09 12.21 0.26
C VAL A 333 -12.46 11.62 -0.04
N LEU A 334 -13.54 12.38 0.14
CA LEU A 334 -14.90 11.96 -0.22
C LEU A 334 -15.05 11.63 -1.72
N THR A 335 -14.20 12.14 -2.59
CA THR A 335 -14.21 11.77 -4.03
C THR A 335 -13.49 10.46 -4.32
N LEU A 336 -12.70 9.95 -3.37
CA LEU A 336 -11.80 8.80 -3.55
C LEU A 336 -12.33 7.49 -2.97
N VAL A 337 -13.45 7.52 -2.24
CA VAL A 337 -13.99 6.34 -1.54
C VAL A 337 -15.43 6.00 -1.95
N GLY A 338 -15.77 4.72 -1.77
CA GLY A 338 -17.11 4.19 -1.96
C GLY A 338 -18.12 4.78 -0.96
N GLN A 339 -19.40 4.41 -1.09
CA GLN A 339 -20.47 5.00 -0.27
C GLN A 339 -20.29 4.72 1.23
N ASN A 340 -19.82 3.53 1.61
CA ASN A 340 -19.60 3.22 3.02
C ASN A 340 -18.38 3.98 3.53
N GLY A 341 -17.33 4.09 2.72
CA GLY A 341 -16.17 4.93 2.99
C GLY A 341 -16.54 6.39 3.23
N LYS A 342 -17.40 6.96 2.39
CA LYS A 342 -17.92 8.34 2.57
C LYS A 342 -18.61 8.52 3.92
N GLN A 343 -19.42 7.54 4.33
CA GLN A 343 -20.06 7.58 5.65
C GLN A 343 -19.05 7.49 6.78
N SER A 344 -18.04 6.63 6.66
CA SER A 344 -16.98 6.48 7.67
C SER A 344 -16.19 7.79 7.84
N ILE A 345 -15.73 8.39 6.74
CA ILE A 345 -15.03 9.69 6.74
C ILE A 345 -15.89 10.77 7.38
N ARG A 346 -17.18 10.87 7.00
CA ARG A 346 -18.10 11.86 7.59
C ARG A 346 -18.22 11.67 9.09
N ARG A 347 -18.41 10.43 9.57
CA ARG A 347 -18.51 10.14 11.00
C ARG A 347 -17.23 10.51 11.76
N GLU A 348 -16.05 10.21 11.21
CA GLU A 348 -14.78 10.59 11.86
C GLU A 348 -14.63 12.12 11.94
N TRP A 349 -14.93 12.81 10.84
CA TRP A 349 -14.88 14.26 10.80
C TRP A 349 -15.90 14.91 11.75
N GLU A 350 -17.14 14.40 11.77
CA GLU A 350 -18.20 14.84 12.68
C GLU A 350 -17.82 14.65 14.15
N ARG A 351 -17.10 13.57 14.51
CA ARG A 351 -16.58 13.37 15.87
C ARG A 351 -15.57 14.45 16.25
N VAL A 352 -14.64 14.78 15.35
CA VAL A 352 -13.65 15.85 15.57
C VAL A 352 -14.36 17.19 15.75
N GLN A 353 -15.29 17.53 14.85
CA GLN A 353 -16.08 18.77 14.92
C GLN A 353 -16.92 18.85 16.19
N SER A 354 -17.64 17.78 16.55
CA SER A 354 -18.46 17.74 17.76
C SER A 354 -17.62 17.94 19.03
N LYS A 355 -16.43 17.32 19.10
CA LYS A 355 -15.55 17.46 20.25
C LYS A 355 -14.94 18.87 20.36
N SER A 356 -14.55 19.45 19.22
CA SER A 356 -14.12 20.84 19.14
C SER A 356 -15.21 21.81 19.62
N HIS A 357 -16.45 21.63 19.13
CA HIS A 357 -17.59 22.45 19.54
C HIS A 357 -17.92 22.31 21.05
N GLN A 358 -17.83 21.09 21.59
CA GLN A 358 -18.01 20.85 23.02
C GLN A 358 -16.96 21.57 23.86
N ILE A 359 -15.69 21.54 23.44
CA ILE A 359 -14.61 22.27 24.10
C ILE A 359 -14.89 23.77 24.07
N ASN A 360 -15.23 24.34 22.93
CA ASN A 360 -15.54 25.77 22.81
C ASN A 360 -16.71 26.19 23.71
N THR A 361 -17.79 25.41 23.71
CA THR A 361 -18.95 25.67 24.58
C THR A 361 -18.56 25.58 26.06
N THR A 362 -17.66 24.66 26.42
CA THR A 362 -17.16 24.51 27.79
C THR A 362 -16.32 25.71 28.19
N ILE A 363 -15.41 26.18 27.32
CA ILE A 363 -14.59 27.34 27.62
C ILE A 363 -15.44 28.59 27.83
N LEU A 364 -16.41 28.86 26.93
CA LEU A 364 -17.30 30.03 27.06
C LEU A 364 -18.10 30.01 28.38
N LYS A 365 -18.55 28.83 28.83
CA LYS A 365 -19.25 28.69 30.11
C LYS A 365 -18.35 28.98 31.30
N ILE A 366 -17.12 28.45 31.29
CA ILE A 366 -16.16 28.68 32.38
C ILE A 366 -15.77 30.16 32.41
N GLU A 367 -15.56 30.78 31.25
CA GLU A 367 -15.23 32.20 31.14
C GLU A 367 -16.31 33.06 31.79
N GLN A 368 -17.57 32.83 31.42
CA GLN A 368 -18.70 33.56 31.99
C GLN A 368 -18.82 33.32 33.51
N GLN A 369 -18.61 32.10 33.98
CA GLN A 369 -18.67 31.77 35.40
C GLN A 369 -17.56 32.48 36.19
N LEU A 370 -16.33 32.48 35.69
CA LEU A 370 -15.18 33.15 36.33
C LEU A 370 -15.36 34.67 36.32
N GLN A 371 -15.81 35.26 35.20
CA GLN A 371 -16.09 36.70 35.12
C GLN A 371 -17.16 37.13 36.12
N ASN A 372 -18.24 36.37 36.24
CA ASN A 372 -19.30 36.64 37.23
C ASN A 372 -18.75 36.53 38.66
N CYS A 373 -17.95 35.50 38.98
CA CYS A 373 -17.38 35.33 40.31
C CYS A 373 -16.42 36.48 40.66
N ILE A 374 -15.58 36.93 39.72
CA ILE A 374 -14.67 38.06 39.94
C ILE A 374 -15.45 39.37 40.12
N ALA A 375 -16.50 39.60 39.34
CA ALA A 375 -17.37 40.76 39.52
C ALA A 375 -18.03 40.76 40.92
N ASP A 376 -18.49 39.60 41.40
CA ASP A 376 -19.03 39.44 42.74
C ASP A 376 -17.98 39.72 43.82
N TRP A 377 -16.75 39.23 43.65
CA TRP A 377 -15.62 39.54 44.54
C TRP A 377 -15.30 41.04 44.59
N LEU A 378 -15.31 41.73 43.45
CA LEU A 378 -15.07 43.18 43.41
C LEU A 378 -16.17 43.96 44.11
N THR A 379 -17.43 43.53 43.94
CA THR A 379 -18.58 44.09 44.66
C THR A 379 -18.42 43.90 46.17
N TYR A 380 -18.08 42.68 46.61
CA TYR A 380 -17.83 42.38 48.02
C TYR A 380 -16.74 43.27 48.62
N ILE A 381 -15.57 43.38 47.98
CA ILE A 381 -14.45 44.18 48.47
C ILE A 381 -14.88 45.64 48.63
N LYS A 382 -15.55 46.21 47.62
CA LYS A 382 -16.00 47.60 47.64
C LYS A 382 -17.02 47.87 48.75
N GLU A 383 -18.01 47.01 48.91
CA GLU A 383 -19.03 47.15 49.95
C GLU A 383 -18.45 46.96 51.35
N SER A 384 -17.53 46.00 51.52
CA SER A 384 -16.85 45.74 52.80
C SER A 384 -15.93 46.89 53.21
N GLU A 385 -15.19 47.48 52.27
CA GLU A 385 -14.34 48.64 52.51
C GLU A 385 -15.19 49.86 52.88
N GLN A 386 -16.28 50.11 52.14
CA GLN A 386 -17.22 51.19 52.47
C GLN A 386 -17.79 51.03 53.88
N LEU A 387 -18.24 49.82 54.22
CA LEU A 387 -18.80 49.53 55.54
C LEU A 387 -17.75 49.70 56.66
N THR A 388 -16.52 49.25 56.41
CA THR A 388 -15.40 49.42 57.35
C THR A 388 -15.11 50.89 57.61
N ASN A 389 -15.11 51.73 56.56
CA ASN A 389 -14.91 53.17 56.69
C ASN A 389 -16.06 53.83 57.47
N GLU A 390 -17.32 53.53 57.12
CA GLU A 390 -18.50 54.06 57.84
C GLU A 390 -18.46 53.70 59.34
N VAL A 391 -18.03 52.48 59.66
CA VAL A 391 -17.88 51.99 61.04
C VAL A 391 -16.75 52.69 61.79
N ASN A 392 -15.60 52.91 61.14
CA ASN A 392 -14.44 53.62 61.72
C ASN A 392 -14.73 55.11 61.95
N ASP A 393 -15.47 55.74 61.05
CA ASP A 393 -15.92 57.13 61.20
C ASP A 393 -16.85 57.28 62.42
N LEU A 394 -17.82 56.37 62.55
CA LEU A 394 -18.69 56.35 63.73
C LEU A 394 -17.92 56.08 65.02
N GLU A 395 -16.97 55.14 65.03
CA GLU A 395 -16.11 54.92 66.20
C GLU A 395 -15.36 56.20 66.59
N SER A 396 -14.75 56.88 65.61
CA SER A 396 -13.95 58.09 65.83
C SER A 396 -14.81 59.22 66.41
N LEU A 397 -16.01 59.42 65.87
CA LEU A 397 -16.97 60.40 66.39
C LEU A 397 -17.43 60.03 67.80
N LEU A 398 -17.68 58.75 68.07
CA LEU A 398 -18.17 58.29 69.37
C LEU A 398 -17.08 58.38 70.46
N LYS A 399 -15.81 58.13 70.11
CA LYS A 399 -14.65 58.42 70.95
C LYS A 399 -14.54 59.91 71.26
N MET A 400 -14.67 60.78 70.25
CA MET A 400 -14.63 62.24 70.43
C MET A 400 -15.75 62.73 71.37
N ILE A 401 -16.97 62.25 71.17
CA ILE A 401 -18.11 62.60 72.04
C ILE A 401 -17.89 62.08 73.46
N ASN A 402 -17.40 60.85 73.64
CA ASN A 402 -17.09 60.31 74.97
C ASN A 402 -16.05 61.17 75.71
N THR A 403 -14.97 61.59 75.03
CA THR A 403 -13.98 62.50 75.62
C THR A 403 -14.60 63.85 75.98
N ARG A 404 -15.46 64.41 75.13
CA ARG A 404 -16.15 65.66 75.40
C ARG A 404 -17.11 65.56 76.60
N ILE A 405 -17.84 64.45 76.72
CA ILE A 405 -18.71 64.19 77.86
C ILE A 405 -17.89 64.07 79.16
N GLN A 406 -16.72 63.42 79.10
CA GLN A 406 -15.82 63.29 80.24
C GLN A 406 -15.21 64.64 80.69
N ASN A 407 -14.94 65.55 79.75
CA ASN A 407 -14.27 66.82 80.04
C ASN A 407 -15.24 67.99 80.33
N ASP A 408 -16.32 68.11 79.57
CA ASP A 408 -17.18 69.30 79.56
C ASP A 408 -18.56 69.05 80.21
N GLY A 409 -18.91 67.80 80.51
CA GLY A 409 -20.20 67.42 81.12
C GLY A 409 -21.45 67.61 80.25
N GLN A 410 -21.34 68.27 79.09
CA GLN A 410 -22.44 68.43 78.13
C GLN A 410 -22.60 67.17 77.28
N THR A 411 -23.83 66.63 77.26
CA THR A 411 -24.13 65.45 76.45
C THR A 411 -25.04 65.79 75.27
N PRO A 412 -24.57 65.66 74.00
CA PRO A 412 -25.37 65.97 72.82
C PRO A 412 -26.32 64.80 72.49
N VAL A 413 -27.43 64.69 73.23
CA VAL A 413 -28.39 63.56 73.15
C VAL A 413 -28.91 63.33 71.72
N ASP A 414 -29.23 64.39 70.97
CA ASP A 414 -29.75 64.25 69.61
C ASP A 414 -28.68 63.71 68.64
N THR A 415 -27.42 64.07 68.82
CA THR A 415 -26.29 63.50 68.06
C THR A 415 -26.13 62.00 68.37
N LEU A 416 -26.21 61.62 69.64
CA LEU A 416 -26.15 60.20 70.04
C LEU A 416 -27.36 59.40 69.53
N ARG A 417 -28.55 60.02 69.43
CA ARG A 417 -29.74 59.41 68.84
C ARG A 417 -29.59 59.22 67.33
N ASN A 418 -29.03 60.19 66.62
CA ASN A 418 -28.74 60.07 65.19
C ASN A 418 -27.70 58.96 64.92
N MET A 419 -26.63 58.91 65.70
CA MET A 419 -25.62 57.83 65.63
C MET A 419 -26.22 56.44 65.86
N LYS A 420 -27.28 56.34 66.69
CA LYS A 420 -27.99 55.07 66.88
C LYS A 420 -28.67 54.62 65.59
N ASN A 421 -29.35 55.55 64.91
CA ASN A 421 -29.99 55.27 63.63
C ASN A 421 -28.94 54.89 62.56
N ASP A 422 -27.79 55.57 62.56
CA ASP A 422 -26.68 55.25 61.64
C ASP A 422 -26.09 53.86 61.91
N LEU A 423 -25.91 53.47 63.18
CA LEU A 423 -25.49 52.12 63.56
C LEU A 423 -26.51 51.04 63.17
N ASP A 424 -27.81 51.33 63.30
CA ASP A 424 -28.87 50.40 62.89
C ASP A 424 -28.91 50.24 61.36
N LEU A 425 -28.66 51.32 60.59
CA LEU A 425 -28.51 51.27 59.13
C LEU A 425 -27.27 50.45 58.71
N ILE A 426 -26.13 50.68 59.37
CA ILE A 426 -24.88 49.93 59.15
C ILE A 426 -25.06 48.44 59.46
N GLU A 427 -25.77 48.09 60.54
CA GLU A 427 -26.07 46.68 60.84
C GLU A 427 -26.95 46.04 59.77
N SER A 428 -27.92 46.78 59.21
CA SER A 428 -28.71 46.29 58.08
C SER A 428 -27.86 46.06 56.83
N LYS A 429 -26.93 46.97 56.52
CA LYS A 429 -25.96 46.81 55.42
C LYS A 429 -25.06 45.60 55.64
N LEU A 430 -24.52 45.44 56.86
CA LEU A 430 -23.70 44.29 57.25
C LEU A 430 -24.45 42.96 57.08
N ASN A 431 -25.72 42.89 57.48
CA ASN A 431 -26.54 41.69 57.32
C ASN A 431 -26.79 41.34 55.84
N SER A 432 -26.95 42.35 54.98
CA SER A 432 -27.05 42.16 53.53
C SER A 432 -25.73 41.64 52.96
N LEU A 433 -24.62 42.26 53.34
CA LEU A 433 -23.27 41.87 52.91
C LEU A 433 -22.91 40.46 53.41
N ASN A 434 -23.34 40.07 54.61
CA ASN A 434 -23.17 38.71 55.14
C ASN A 434 -23.87 37.64 54.29
N ARG A 435 -25.09 37.93 53.81
CA ARG A 435 -25.80 37.00 52.91
C ARG A 435 -25.06 36.89 51.57
N PHE A 436 -24.65 38.03 51.01
CA PHE A 436 -23.88 38.07 49.77
C PHE A 436 -22.55 37.32 49.89
N ALA A 437 -21.81 37.53 50.98
CA ALA A 437 -20.55 36.84 51.27
C ALA A 437 -20.75 35.34 51.51
N SER A 438 -21.86 34.92 52.13
CA SER A 438 -22.21 33.50 52.27
C SER A 438 -22.48 32.85 50.91
N ASP A 439 -23.22 33.53 50.03
CA ASP A 439 -23.51 33.04 48.67
C ASP A 439 -22.23 33.00 47.80
N LEU A 440 -21.32 33.97 48.00
CA LEU A 440 -20.01 33.99 47.35
C LEU A 440 -19.12 32.85 47.87
N SER A 441 -18.98 32.74 49.20
CA SER A 441 -18.22 31.69 49.88
C SER A 441 -18.67 30.28 49.48
N GLN A 442 -19.98 30.04 49.33
CA GLN A 442 -20.48 28.75 48.88
C GLN A 442 -20.08 28.42 47.44
N ARG A 443 -20.02 29.43 46.56
CA ARG A 443 -19.62 29.26 45.15
C ARG A 443 -18.11 29.15 44.97
N THR A 444 -17.33 29.83 45.81
CA THR A 444 -15.86 29.88 45.71
C THR A 444 -15.14 28.96 46.69
N GLN A 445 -15.87 28.35 47.62
CA GLN A 445 -15.32 27.58 48.75
C GLN A 445 -14.36 28.38 49.64
N GLU A 446 -14.44 29.71 49.61
CA GLU A 446 -13.56 30.59 50.37
C GLU A 446 -14.17 30.93 51.73
N THR A 447 -13.58 30.45 52.81
CA THR A 447 -14.13 30.63 54.18
C THR A 447 -13.78 31.97 54.81
N ASP A 448 -12.66 32.57 54.40
CA ASP A 448 -12.07 33.74 55.05
C ASP A 448 -12.91 35.01 54.82
N LEU A 449 -13.77 35.00 53.80
CA LEU A 449 -14.80 36.02 53.53
C LEU A 449 -15.68 36.29 54.75
N LEU A 450 -16.11 35.22 55.43
CA LEU A 450 -17.05 35.33 56.54
C LEU A 450 -16.36 35.77 57.84
N GLU A 451 -15.07 35.49 58.00
CA GLU A 451 -14.31 35.87 59.19
C GLU A 451 -14.20 37.40 59.33
N HIS A 452 -13.90 38.10 58.24
CA HIS A 452 -13.80 39.57 58.23
C HIS A 452 -15.14 40.22 58.63
N LEU A 453 -16.25 39.75 58.07
CA LEU A 453 -17.57 40.26 58.40
C LEU A 453 -17.98 39.94 59.85
N GLN A 454 -17.57 38.78 60.38
CA GLN A 454 -17.82 38.42 61.78
C GLN A 454 -17.04 39.32 62.75
N GLN A 455 -15.83 39.74 62.37
CA GLN A 455 -15.06 40.75 63.13
C GLN A 455 -15.77 42.11 63.12
N LEU A 456 -16.22 42.58 61.96
CA LEU A 456 -17.01 43.81 61.82
C LEU A 456 -18.31 43.75 62.64
N GLN A 457 -19.01 42.62 62.62
CA GLN A 457 -20.22 42.40 63.42
C GLN A 457 -19.93 42.54 64.91
N THR A 458 -18.88 41.88 65.40
CA THR A 458 -18.45 41.96 66.80
C THR A 458 -18.12 43.41 67.19
N PHE A 459 -17.47 44.14 66.29
CA PHE A 459 -17.09 45.53 66.50
C PHE A 459 -18.30 46.46 66.56
N ILE A 460 -19.26 46.32 65.63
CA ILE A 460 -20.53 47.08 65.65
C ILE A 460 -21.29 46.81 66.96
N GLN A 461 -21.33 45.55 67.43
CA GLN A 461 -21.97 45.24 68.73
C GLN A 461 -21.28 45.96 69.90
N ARG A 462 -19.95 46.07 69.89
CA ARG A 462 -19.22 46.86 70.91
C ARG A 462 -19.57 48.34 70.84
N LEU A 463 -19.65 48.92 69.64
CA LEU A 463 -20.07 50.32 69.46
C LEU A 463 -21.51 50.55 69.94
N LYS A 464 -22.42 49.61 69.68
CA LYS A 464 -23.80 49.67 70.18
C LYS A 464 -23.87 49.66 71.71
N ILE A 465 -23.05 48.84 72.37
CA ILE A 465 -22.96 48.82 73.84
C ILE A 465 -22.45 50.17 74.36
N LEU A 466 -21.34 50.67 73.79
CA LEU A 466 -20.77 51.95 74.19
C LEU A 466 -21.75 53.11 73.97
N LEU A 467 -22.47 53.12 72.85
CA LEU A 467 -23.49 54.13 72.56
C LEU A 467 -24.66 54.08 73.56
N LYS A 468 -25.13 52.87 73.92
CA LYS A 468 -26.18 52.69 74.93
C LYS A 468 -25.74 53.24 76.30
N ASP A 469 -24.49 52.97 76.69
CA ASP A 469 -23.94 53.48 77.95
C ASP A 469 -23.83 55.01 77.95
N LEU A 470 -23.41 55.62 76.84
CA LEU A 470 -23.37 57.08 76.70
C LEU A 470 -24.75 57.71 76.72
N LEU A 471 -25.73 57.14 76.02
CA LEU A 471 -27.12 57.59 76.04
C LEU A 471 -27.74 57.48 77.45
N ARG A 472 -27.41 56.43 78.19
CA ARG A 472 -27.84 56.27 79.60
C ARG A 472 -27.22 57.34 80.49
N LYS A 473 -25.90 57.58 80.39
CA LYS A 473 -25.22 58.65 81.14
C LYS A 473 -25.78 60.04 80.81
N ALA A 474 -26.15 60.26 79.56
CA ALA A 474 -26.78 61.50 79.10
C ALA A 474 -28.14 61.77 79.79
N THR A 475 -28.95 60.72 79.89
CA THR A 475 -30.32 60.76 80.42
C THR A 475 -30.34 60.80 81.96
N ASP A 476 -29.41 60.10 82.60
CA ASP A 476 -29.18 60.15 84.06
C ASP A 476 -28.57 61.49 84.52
N GLY A 477 -27.80 62.17 83.65
CA GLY A 477 -27.26 63.50 83.90
C GLY A 477 -28.30 64.63 83.83
N GLN A 478 -29.28 64.51 82.92
CA GLN A 478 -30.40 65.46 82.82
C GLN A 478 -31.38 65.38 84.00
N THR A 479 -31.52 64.21 84.62
CA THR A 479 -32.39 64.00 85.80
C THR A 479 -31.79 64.44 87.13
N LYS A 480 -30.47 64.70 87.19
CA LYS A 480 -29.80 65.23 88.40
C LYS A 480 -29.73 66.77 88.46
N TYR A 481 -30.04 67.46 87.36
CA TYR A 481 -30.00 68.92 87.25
C TYR A 481 -31.33 69.54 86.77
N SER A 482 -32.40 68.75 86.71
CA SER A 482 -33.79 69.23 86.72
C SER A 482 -34.33 69.12 88.13
#